data_AF-A0A955CGT4-F1
#
_entry.id   AF-A0A955CGT4-F1
#
_cell.length_a   1.000
_cell.length_b   1.000
_cell.length_c   1.000
_cell.angle_alpha   90.00
_cell.angle_beta   90.00
_cell.angle_gamma   90.00
#
_symmetry.space_group_name_H-M   'P 1'
#
loop_
_entity.id
_entity.type
_entity.pdbx_description
1 polymer ?
#
loop_
_entity_poly.entity_id
_entity_poly.type
_entity_poly.pdbx_seq_one_letter_code
_entity_poly.pdbx_strand_id
1 'polypeptide(L)'
;MNLHELQVVAAEARAKANAQKHCIRVCMAASCQSSGSGAVLERLRSVAASDGECDVCVKGVGCMGLCSAGPLVSVSTTAADAPLLYAHVQGKDATELFASVDDKPAERLTRVGDMPFFTRQKKVVLENSGVIDPEQIDDYIAVGGYDPLVRAVTELSPYDVLREVAESGLRGRGGGGYPAGLKWTTVARASDAVKYVICNADEGDPGAFM
;
A
#
# COMPACT_ATOMS: atom_id res chain seq x y z
N MET A 1 13.45 -17.95 -4.57
CA MET A 1 14.05 -16.81 -3.85
C MET A 1 14.16 -17.20 -2.38
N ASN A 2 15.36 -17.16 -1.80
CA ASN A 2 15.58 -17.37 -0.36
C ASN A 2 15.59 -16.01 0.37
N LEU A 3 15.69 -16.03 1.70
CA LEU A 3 15.65 -14.81 2.52
C LEU A 3 16.80 -13.84 2.18
N HIS A 4 18.00 -14.36 1.90
CA HIS A 4 19.13 -13.53 1.52
C HIS A 4 18.90 -12.81 0.18
N GLU A 5 18.36 -13.52 -0.81
CA GLU A 5 18.03 -12.93 -2.11
C GLU A 5 16.95 -11.84 -1.98
N LEU A 6 15.92 -12.05 -1.14
CA LEU A 6 14.92 -11.01 -0.83
C LEU A 6 15.56 -9.78 -0.17
N GLN A 7 16.50 -9.97 0.76
CA GLN A 7 17.20 -8.88 1.43
C GLN A 7 18.05 -8.05 0.47
N VAL A 8 18.66 -8.68 -0.54
CA VAL A 8 19.40 -7.98 -1.59
C VAL A 8 18.46 -7.12 -2.42
N VAL A 9 17.35 -7.67 -2.92
CA VAL A 9 16.33 -6.91 -3.67
C VAL A 9 15.78 -5.76 -2.83
N ALA A 10 15.46 -6.01 -1.56
CA ALA A 10 14.98 -4.99 -0.64
C ALA A 10 16.01 -3.86 -0.46
N ALA A 11 17.29 -4.18 -0.34
CA ALA A 11 18.36 -3.20 -0.18
C ALA A 11 18.52 -2.33 -1.43
N GLU A 12 18.50 -2.94 -2.62
CA GLU A 12 18.57 -2.23 -3.90
C GLU A 12 17.37 -1.30 -4.12
N ALA A 13 16.16 -1.81 -3.86
CA ALA A 13 14.93 -1.02 -3.95
C ALA A 13 14.92 0.16 -2.98
N ARG A 14 15.35 -0.05 -1.72
CA ARG A 14 15.50 1.02 -0.72
C ARG A 14 16.58 2.02 -1.14
N ALA A 15 17.70 1.57 -1.68
CA ALA A 15 18.77 2.45 -2.16
C ALA A 15 18.26 3.35 -3.30
N LYS A 16 17.52 2.78 -4.26
CA LYS A 16 16.87 3.54 -5.34
C LYS A 16 15.86 4.54 -4.80
N ALA A 17 15.03 4.15 -3.83
CA ALA A 17 14.06 5.06 -3.21
C ALA A 17 14.75 6.20 -2.44
N ASN A 18 15.83 5.89 -1.70
CA ASN A 18 16.59 6.88 -0.94
C ASN A 18 17.42 7.82 -1.82
N ALA A 19 17.73 7.42 -3.06
CA ALA A 19 18.34 8.31 -4.05
C ALA A 19 17.37 9.40 -4.54
N GLN A 20 16.06 9.21 -4.33
CA GLN A 20 15.04 10.20 -4.63
C GLN A 20 14.90 11.12 -3.41
N LYS A 21 15.12 12.41 -3.61
CA LYS A 21 14.99 13.45 -2.58
C LYS A 21 13.53 13.66 -2.20
N HIS A 22 12.63 13.51 -3.17
CA HIS A 22 11.20 13.73 -3.02
C HIS A 22 10.38 12.58 -3.61
N CYS A 23 9.15 12.41 -3.13
CA CYS A 23 8.23 11.42 -3.71
C CYS A 23 6.79 11.94 -3.71
N ILE A 24 6.20 11.99 -4.91
CA ILE A 24 4.79 12.26 -5.15
C ILE A 24 4.08 10.94 -5.43
N ARG A 25 3.13 10.58 -4.57
CA ARG A 25 2.34 9.36 -4.65
C ARG A 25 0.90 9.69 -5.03
N VAL A 26 0.39 9.09 -6.08
CA VAL A 26 -0.99 9.30 -6.55
C VAL A 26 -1.83 8.08 -6.23
N CYS A 27 -2.96 8.25 -5.54
CA CYS A 27 -3.87 7.15 -5.24
C CYS A 27 -4.49 6.61 -6.54
N MET A 28 -4.24 5.33 -6.83
CA MET A 28 -4.72 4.61 -8.02
C MET A 28 -5.79 3.57 -7.70
N ALA A 29 -6.39 3.61 -6.51
CA ALA A 29 -7.55 2.78 -6.21
C ALA A 29 -8.77 3.19 -7.04
N ALA A 30 -9.69 2.25 -7.28
CA ALA A 30 -10.81 2.38 -8.21
C ALA A 30 -11.63 3.68 -8.04
N SER A 31 -11.87 4.12 -6.80
CA SER A 31 -12.59 5.38 -6.53
C SER A 31 -11.81 6.62 -7.00
N CYS A 32 -10.50 6.68 -6.76
CA CYS A 32 -9.67 7.79 -7.23
C CYS A 32 -9.50 7.76 -8.76
N GLN A 33 -9.37 6.56 -9.35
CA GLN A 33 -9.30 6.42 -10.81
C GLN A 33 -10.60 6.89 -11.47
N SER A 34 -11.75 6.50 -10.94
CA SER A 34 -13.07 6.97 -11.40
C SER A 34 -13.23 8.49 -11.30
N SER A 35 -12.50 9.13 -10.38
CA SER A 35 -12.46 10.59 -10.20
C SER A 35 -11.31 11.29 -10.94
N GLY A 36 -10.58 10.58 -11.81
CA GLY A 36 -9.58 11.17 -12.70
C GLY A 36 -8.12 11.13 -12.21
N SER A 37 -7.77 10.28 -11.23
CA SER A 37 -6.39 10.19 -10.73
C SER A 37 -5.37 9.73 -11.79
N GLY A 38 -5.80 9.01 -12.82
CA GLY A 38 -4.93 8.64 -13.95
C GLY A 38 -4.34 9.86 -14.66
N ALA A 39 -5.18 10.86 -14.97
CA ALA A 39 -4.73 12.10 -15.59
C ALA A 39 -3.78 12.90 -14.69
N VAL A 40 -3.98 12.84 -13.37
CA VAL A 40 -3.07 13.44 -12.37
C VAL A 40 -1.68 12.78 -12.45
N LEU A 41 -1.65 11.45 -12.42
CA LEU A 41 -0.40 10.68 -12.46
C LEU A 41 0.36 10.90 -13.78
N GLU A 42 -0.33 10.82 -14.92
CA GLU A 42 0.28 11.06 -16.23
C GLU A 42 0.86 12.46 -16.35
N ARG A 43 0.12 13.48 -15.89
CA ARG A 43 0.60 14.86 -15.95
C ARG A 43 1.80 15.09 -15.04
N LEU A 44 1.78 14.56 -13.81
CA LEU A 44 2.93 14.64 -12.91
C LEU A 44 4.17 13.96 -13.49
N ARG A 45 4.02 12.78 -14.10
CA ARG A 45 5.12 12.10 -14.80
C ARG A 45 5.67 12.93 -15.96
N SER A 46 4.80 13.56 -16.74
CA SER A 46 5.20 14.46 -17.84
C SER A 46 5.95 15.69 -17.34
N VAL A 47 5.53 16.28 -16.21
CA VAL A 47 6.24 17.42 -15.60
C VAL A 47 7.62 16.97 -15.12
N ALA A 48 7.69 15.87 -14.35
CA ALA A 48 8.95 15.33 -13.85
C ALA A 48 9.94 14.99 -14.98
N ALA A 49 9.47 14.37 -16.06
CA ALA A 49 10.31 14.04 -17.22
C ALA A 49 10.86 15.28 -17.96
N SER A 50 10.20 16.43 -17.84
CA SER A 50 10.60 17.68 -18.50
C SER A 50 11.60 18.49 -17.68
N ASP A 51 11.69 18.23 -16.38
CA ASP A 51 12.54 18.95 -15.43
C ASP A 51 14.03 18.56 -15.57
N GLY A 52 14.30 17.36 -16.08
CA GLY A 52 15.67 16.86 -16.34
C GLY A 52 16.43 16.45 -15.08
N GLU A 53 15.97 16.85 -13.89
CA GLU A 53 16.45 16.37 -12.60
C GLU A 53 15.75 15.06 -12.19
N CYS A 54 16.54 14.15 -11.61
CA CYS A 54 16.13 12.76 -11.38
C CYS A 54 15.82 12.47 -9.91
N ASP A 55 15.54 13.50 -9.11
CA ASP A 55 15.43 13.43 -7.65
C ASP A 55 13.99 13.41 -7.13
N VAL A 56 12.99 13.63 -7.99
CA VAL A 56 11.57 13.51 -7.66
C VAL A 56 10.98 12.20 -8.20
N CYS A 57 10.61 11.30 -7.29
CA CYS A 57 9.87 10.10 -7.62
C CYS A 57 8.39 10.42 -7.84
N VAL A 58 7.80 10.00 -8.96
CA VAL A 58 6.35 10.06 -9.20
C VAL A 58 5.80 8.64 -9.41
N LYS A 59 4.98 8.15 -8.48
CA LYS A 59 4.42 6.79 -8.57
C LYS A 59 2.94 6.69 -8.24
N GLY A 60 2.29 5.72 -8.87
CA GLY A 60 0.94 5.30 -8.51
C GLY A 60 1.01 4.39 -7.29
N VAL A 61 0.06 4.52 -6.37
CA VAL A 61 0.02 3.71 -5.14
C VAL A 61 -1.39 3.19 -4.87
N GLY A 62 -1.48 2.24 -3.95
CA GLY A 62 -2.76 1.72 -3.47
C GLY A 62 -3.65 2.77 -2.78
N CYS A 63 -4.78 2.31 -2.24
CA CYS A 63 -5.79 3.19 -1.62
C CYS A 63 -5.21 4.01 -0.46
N MET A 64 -5.50 5.31 -0.45
CA MET A 64 -5.16 6.21 0.67
C MET A 64 -6.29 6.35 1.72
N GLY A 65 -7.51 5.88 1.41
CA GLY A 65 -8.60 5.66 2.37
C GLY A 65 -9.78 6.64 2.28
N LEU A 66 -9.55 7.94 2.14
CA LEU A 66 -10.64 8.93 2.13
C LEU A 66 -11.24 9.11 0.73
N CYS A 67 -12.02 8.14 0.27
CA CYS A 67 -12.60 8.11 -1.09
C CYS A 67 -13.44 9.35 -1.43
N SER A 68 -14.15 9.93 -0.46
CA SER A 68 -14.95 11.15 -0.65
C SER A 68 -14.12 12.39 -1.00
N ALA A 69 -12.80 12.35 -0.76
CA ALA A 69 -11.86 13.43 -1.02
C ALA A 69 -10.93 13.14 -2.22
N GLY A 70 -11.19 12.08 -2.98
CA GLY A 70 -10.38 11.70 -4.14
C GLY A 70 -10.46 12.70 -5.30
N PRO A 71 -9.48 12.72 -6.23
CA PRO A 71 -8.18 12.04 -6.15
C PRO A 71 -7.29 12.54 -5.00
N LEU A 72 -6.64 11.60 -4.32
CA LEU A 72 -5.70 11.88 -3.25
C LEU A 72 -4.26 11.81 -3.77
N VAL A 73 -3.44 12.79 -3.39
CA VAL A 73 -2.01 12.83 -3.70
C VAL A 73 -1.21 13.09 -2.42
N SER A 74 -0.20 12.27 -2.18
CA SER A 74 0.72 12.44 -1.07
C SER A 74 2.07 12.95 -1.57
N VAL A 75 2.67 13.91 -0.86
CA VAL A 75 3.98 14.48 -1.18
C VAL A 75 4.91 14.33 0.02
N SER A 76 6.03 13.65 -0.18
CA SER A 76 7.13 13.59 0.78
C SER A 76 8.14 14.70 0.50
N THR A 77 8.39 15.56 1.49
CA THR A 77 9.39 16.63 1.44
C THR A 77 10.66 16.23 2.24
N THR A 78 11.76 16.95 2.06
CA THR A 78 13.05 16.69 2.75
C THR A 78 13.06 17.08 4.22
N ALA A 79 12.12 17.93 4.65
CA ALA A 79 11.87 18.14 6.06
C ALA A 79 11.34 16.82 6.63
N ALA A 80 11.89 16.36 7.76
CA ALA A 80 11.65 15.04 8.36
C ALA A 80 10.20 14.77 8.87
N ASP A 81 9.20 15.36 8.22
CA ASP A 81 7.79 15.34 8.58
C ASP A 81 7.01 14.21 7.89
N ALA A 82 5.87 13.89 8.49
CA ALA A 82 4.84 13.06 7.85
C ALA A 82 4.50 13.64 6.47
N PRO A 83 4.27 12.78 5.46
CA PRO A 83 4.01 13.26 4.11
C PRO A 83 2.72 14.11 4.07
N LEU A 84 2.75 15.19 3.30
CA LEU A 84 1.58 16.01 3.04
C LEU A 84 0.56 15.19 2.24
N LEU A 85 -0.72 15.35 2.52
CA LEU A 85 -1.80 14.69 1.81
C LEU A 85 -2.81 15.72 1.31
N TYR A 86 -3.01 15.74 0.00
CA TYR A 86 -3.86 16.66 -0.72
C TYR A 86 -5.11 15.96 -1.24
N ALA A 87 -6.23 16.67 -1.21
CA ALA A 87 -7.54 16.22 -1.67
C ALA A 87 -7.99 16.90 -2.96
N HIS A 88 -8.90 16.22 -3.67
CA HIS A 88 -9.54 16.71 -4.90
C HIS A 88 -8.56 17.17 -5.98
N VAL A 89 -7.39 16.54 -6.04
CA VAL A 89 -6.34 16.92 -6.98
C VAL A 89 -6.78 16.60 -8.41
N GLN A 90 -6.60 17.55 -9.31
CA GLN A 90 -6.89 17.43 -10.73
C GLN A 90 -5.59 17.53 -11.56
N GLY A 91 -5.63 17.07 -12.81
CA GLY A 91 -4.44 17.10 -13.68
C GLY A 91 -3.83 18.50 -13.86
N LYS A 92 -4.66 19.56 -13.81
CA LYS A 92 -4.21 20.96 -13.89
C LYS A 92 -3.34 21.39 -12.68
N ASP A 93 -3.44 20.68 -11.56
CA ASP A 93 -2.73 21.00 -10.32
C ASP A 93 -1.31 20.39 -10.30
N ALA A 94 -0.97 19.52 -11.25
CA ALA A 94 0.28 18.77 -11.28
C ALA A 94 1.53 19.66 -11.26
N THR A 95 1.53 20.78 -12.00
CA THR A 95 2.67 21.69 -12.02
C THR A 95 2.89 22.38 -10.68
N GLU A 96 1.81 22.80 -10.00
CA GLU A 96 1.89 23.38 -8.66
C GLU A 96 2.36 22.36 -7.63
N LEU A 97 1.83 21.12 -7.69
CA LEU A 97 2.24 20.04 -6.81
C LEU A 97 3.72 19.68 -6.98
N PHE A 98 4.17 19.59 -8.23
CA PHE A 98 5.57 19.29 -8.52
C PHE A 98 6.49 20.39 -8.00
N ALA A 99 6.14 21.66 -8.19
CA ALA A 99 6.92 22.77 -7.63
C ALA A 99 6.93 22.80 -6.08
N SER A 100 5.89 22.28 -5.43
CA SER A 100 5.78 22.28 -3.96
C SER A 100 6.67 21.28 -3.23
N VAL A 101 7.40 20.42 -3.95
CA VAL A 101 8.25 19.39 -3.31
C VAL A 101 9.46 20.00 -2.59
N ASP A 102 10.03 21.07 -3.16
CA ASP A 102 11.21 21.79 -2.64
C ASP A 102 10.87 23.10 -1.90
N ASP A 103 9.65 23.60 -2.05
CA ASP A 103 9.20 24.89 -1.53
C ASP A 103 8.08 24.71 -0.47
N LYS A 104 7.30 25.75 -0.24
CA LYS A 104 6.10 25.73 0.60
C LYS A 104 5.04 24.79 0.03
N PRO A 105 4.20 24.19 0.90
CA PRO A 105 3.04 23.42 0.48
C PRO A 105 2.20 24.17 -0.54
N ALA A 106 1.64 23.46 -1.53
CA ALA A 106 0.66 24.02 -2.47
C ALA A 106 -0.56 24.61 -1.72
N GLU A 107 -0.52 25.93 -1.45
CA GLU A 107 -1.48 26.62 -0.57
C GLU A 107 -2.92 26.60 -1.09
N ARG A 108 -3.09 26.54 -2.42
CA ARG A 108 -4.40 26.48 -3.05
C ARG A 108 -5.09 25.13 -2.82
N LEU A 109 -4.31 24.06 -2.60
CA LEU A 109 -4.83 22.71 -2.47
C LEU A 109 -5.22 22.40 -1.03
N THR A 110 -6.34 21.70 -0.87
CA THR A 110 -6.84 21.31 0.44
C THR A 110 -5.99 20.19 1.03
N ARG A 111 -5.40 20.44 2.20
CA ARG A 111 -4.66 19.44 2.97
C ARG A 111 -5.56 18.70 3.92
N VAL A 112 -5.29 17.41 4.06
CA VAL A 112 -6.26 16.43 4.54
C VAL A 112 -5.62 15.40 5.50
N GLY A 113 -4.28 15.38 5.60
CA GLY A 113 -3.52 14.41 6.41
C GLY A 113 -3.78 14.47 7.92
N ASP A 114 -4.03 15.65 8.48
CA ASP A 114 -4.19 15.83 9.94
C ASP A 114 -5.62 15.60 10.45
N MET A 115 -6.54 15.26 9.55
CA MET A 115 -7.94 15.08 9.92
C MET A 115 -8.13 13.87 10.87
N PRO A 116 -9.13 13.92 11.79
CA PRO A 116 -9.47 12.81 12.66
C PRO A 116 -9.69 11.48 11.94
N PHE A 117 -10.08 11.53 10.66
CA PHE A 117 -10.18 10.36 9.80
C PHE A 117 -8.87 9.57 9.78
N PHE A 118 -7.71 10.21 9.61
CA PHE A 118 -6.43 9.52 9.50
C PHE A 118 -5.76 9.27 10.85
N THR A 119 -5.88 10.21 11.79
CA THR A 119 -5.14 10.17 13.06
C THR A 119 -5.69 9.16 14.08
N ARG A 120 -6.91 8.66 13.87
CA ARG A 120 -7.59 7.70 14.78
C ARG A 120 -7.64 6.27 14.25
N GLN A 121 -6.84 5.95 13.23
CA GLN A 121 -6.80 4.61 12.64
C GLN A 121 -5.51 3.88 13.02
N LYS A 122 -5.61 2.57 13.24
CA LYS A 122 -4.46 1.67 13.24
C LYS A 122 -4.54 0.77 12.02
N LYS A 123 -3.72 1.04 11.01
CA LYS A 123 -3.64 0.23 9.80
C LYS A 123 -2.72 -0.95 10.07
N VAL A 124 -3.28 -2.16 10.07
CA VAL A 124 -2.51 -3.41 10.17
C VAL A 124 -2.42 -4.06 8.79
N VAL A 125 -3.54 -4.50 8.22
CA VAL A 125 -3.57 -5.11 6.87
C VAL A 125 -3.26 -4.08 5.77
N LEU A 126 -3.65 -2.82 6.00
CA LEU A 126 -3.48 -1.72 5.04
C LEU A 126 -2.26 -0.83 5.34
N GLU A 127 -1.30 -1.32 6.13
CA GLU A 127 -0.14 -0.51 6.56
C GLU A 127 0.70 0.02 5.40
N ASN A 128 0.76 -0.74 4.29
CA ASN A 128 1.50 -0.37 3.08
C ASN A 128 0.63 0.37 2.04
N SER A 129 -0.70 0.40 2.22
CA SER A 129 -1.62 1.03 1.27
C SER A 129 -1.40 2.55 1.22
N GLY A 130 -1.28 3.07 0.00
CA GLY A 130 -0.97 4.49 -0.24
C GLY A 130 0.53 4.82 -0.16
N VAL A 131 1.40 3.83 0.09
CA VAL A 131 2.85 4.01 0.20
C VAL A 131 3.61 3.29 -0.91
N ILE A 132 3.25 2.02 -1.17
CA ILE A 132 3.86 1.17 -2.19
C ILE A 132 3.10 1.24 -3.51
N ASP A 133 3.82 1.05 -4.61
CA ASP A 133 3.23 0.79 -5.93
C ASP A 133 2.81 -0.69 -6.00
N PRO A 134 1.49 -0.99 -6.12
CA PRO A 134 1.00 -2.37 -6.12
C PRO A 134 1.42 -3.15 -7.37
N GLU A 135 1.88 -2.49 -8.43
CA GLU A 135 2.35 -3.13 -9.66
C GLU A 135 3.86 -3.38 -9.66
N GLN A 136 4.57 -2.99 -8.60
CA GLN A 136 6.02 -3.16 -8.46
C GLN A 136 6.36 -4.10 -7.30
N ILE A 137 6.85 -5.29 -7.64
CA ILE A 137 7.20 -6.31 -6.64
C ILE A 137 8.31 -5.85 -5.70
N ASP A 138 9.28 -5.10 -6.21
CA ASP A 138 10.42 -4.57 -5.45
C ASP A 138 9.97 -3.61 -4.35
N ASP A 139 8.90 -2.84 -4.59
CA ASP A 139 8.29 -1.94 -3.61
C ASP A 139 7.69 -2.73 -2.43
N TYR A 140 7.06 -3.88 -2.72
CA TYR A 140 6.53 -4.76 -1.68
C TYR A 140 7.66 -5.48 -0.90
N ILE A 141 8.70 -5.96 -1.60
CA ILE A 141 9.88 -6.57 -0.97
C ILE A 141 10.62 -5.55 -0.09
N ALA A 142 10.76 -4.31 -0.54
CA ALA A 142 11.43 -3.23 0.20
C ALA A 142 10.80 -2.97 1.58
N VAL A 143 9.51 -3.22 1.75
CA VAL A 143 8.80 -3.07 3.04
C VAL A 143 8.71 -4.37 3.84
N GLY A 144 9.46 -5.41 3.47
CA GLY A 144 9.46 -6.72 4.14
C GLY A 144 8.39 -7.68 3.63
N GLY A 145 7.79 -7.38 2.47
CA GLY A 145 6.91 -8.29 1.77
C GLY A 145 7.62 -9.61 1.46
N TYR A 146 6.87 -10.71 1.56
CA TYR A 146 7.34 -12.10 1.45
C TYR A 146 8.25 -12.62 2.57
N ASP A 147 8.84 -11.79 3.44
CA ASP A 147 9.65 -12.30 4.58
C ASP A 147 8.87 -13.31 5.44
N PRO A 148 7.60 -13.05 5.83
CA PRO A 148 6.83 -14.02 6.61
C PRO A 148 6.52 -15.30 5.83
N LEU A 149 6.35 -15.20 4.50
CA LEU A 149 6.10 -16.37 3.65
C LEU A 149 7.34 -17.26 3.62
N VAL A 150 8.52 -16.69 3.39
CA VAL A 150 9.78 -17.44 3.35
C VAL A 150 9.99 -18.15 4.68
N ARG A 151 9.90 -17.43 5.81
CA ARG A 151 9.99 -18.05 7.14
C ARG A 151 8.98 -19.19 7.30
N ALA A 152 7.71 -18.99 6.91
CA ALA A 152 6.68 -20.00 7.05
C ALA A 152 6.94 -21.28 6.24
N VAL A 153 7.59 -21.19 5.08
CA VAL A 153 7.84 -22.36 4.22
C VAL A 153 9.22 -22.99 4.41
N THR A 154 10.20 -22.26 4.97
CA THR A 154 11.57 -22.77 5.15
C THR A 154 11.94 -23.07 6.59
N GLU A 155 11.35 -22.38 7.57
CA GLU A 155 11.76 -22.46 8.98
C GLU A 155 10.68 -23.05 9.89
N LEU A 156 9.40 -22.91 9.52
CA LEU A 156 8.28 -23.39 10.34
C LEU A 156 7.78 -24.75 9.85
N SER A 157 7.41 -25.61 10.79
CA SER A 157 6.61 -26.79 10.46
C SER A 157 5.15 -26.39 10.20
N PRO A 158 4.36 -27.21 9.48
CA PRO A 158 2.91 -26.98 9.35
C PRO A 158 2.20 -26.86 10.71
N TYR A 159 2.69 -27.56 11.74
CA TYR A 159 2.15 -27.44 13.09
C TYR A 159 2.42 -26.06 13.71
N ASP A 160 3.64 -25.53 13.54
CA ASP A 160 3.99 -24.20 14.06
C ASP A 160 3.14 -23.11 13.40
N VAL A 161 2.92 -23.19 12.08
CA VAL A 161 2.03 -22.26 11.35
C VAL A 161 0.61 -22.34 11.89
N LEU A 162 0.06 -23.54 12.09
CA LEU A 162 -1.28 -23.72 12.66
C LEU A 162 -1.38 -23.14 14.08
N ARG A 163 -0.34 -23.33 14.90
CA ARG A 163 -0.27 -22.78 16.25
C ARG A 163 -0.26 -21.25 16.22
N GLU A 164 0.60 -20.63 15.40
CA GLU A 164 0.68 -19.16 15.30
C GLU A 164 -0.66 -18.53 14.89
N VAL A 165 -1.36 -19.12 13.90
CA VAL A 165 -2.69 -18.62 13.46
C VAL A 165 -3.77 -18.82 14.53
N ALA A 166 -3.70 -19.90 15.32
CA ALA A 166 -4.62 -20.12 16.43
C ALA A 166 -4.38 -19.14 17.58
N GLU A 167 -3.12 -18.94 17.96
CA GLU A 167 -2.70 -18.03 19.04
C GLU A 167 -2.97 -16.56 18.70
N SER A 168 -2.91 -16.18 17.42
CA SER A 168 -3.23 -14.81 16.99
C SER A 168 -4.69 -14.41 17.23
N GLY A 169 -5.58 -15.39 17.47
CA GLY A 169 -7.01 -15.16 17.64
C GLY A 169 -7.71 -14.66 16.36
N LEU A 170 -7.12 -14.87 15.17
CA LEU A 170 -7.71 -14.40 13.92
C LEU A 170 -9.08 -15.03 13.68
N ARG A 171 -10.04 -14.20 13.29
CA ARG A 171 -11.41 -14.59 12.95
C ARG A 171 -11.70 -14.29 11.49
N GLY A 172 -12.58 -15.08 10.88
CA GLY A 172 -13.03 -14.87 9.50
C GLY A 172 -13.63 -13.47 9.30
N ARG A 173 -13.15 -12.74 8.29
CA ARG A 173 -13.54 -11.34 8.03
C ARG A 173 -14.72 -11.18 7.08
N GLY A 174 -15.18 -12.25 6.43
CA GLY A 174 -16.40 -12.27 5.60
C GLY A 174 -17.70 -12.37 6.41
N GLY A 175 -17.81 -11.69 7.56
CA GLY A 175 -19.04 -11.63 8.37
C GLY A 175 -19.17 -12.71 9.46
N GLY A 176 -19.06 -14.00 9.11
CA GLY A 176 -19.36 -15.10 10.05
C GLY A 176 -18.43 -15.23 11.27
N GLY A 177 -17.25 -14.60 11.25
CA GLY A 177 -16.39 -14.50 12.43
C GLY A 177 -15.89 -15.83 13.00
N TYR A 178 -15.89 -16.92 12.22
CA TYR A 178 -15.40 -18.22 12.69
C TYR A 178 -13.87 -18.18 12.94
N PRO A 179 -13.34 -18.79 14.01
CA PRO A 179 -11.90 -18.77 14.29
C PRO A 179 -11.09 -19.42 13.16
N ALA A 180 -10.14 -18.67 12.59
CA ALA A 180 -9.35 -19.11 11.45
C ALA A 180 -8.46 -20.31 11.79
N GLY A 181 -7.77 -20.27 12.93
CA GLY A 181 -6.90 -21.37 13.39
C GLY A 181 -7.65 -22.69 13.60
N LEU A 182 -8.89 -22.64 14.12
CA LEU A 182 -9.73 -23.83 14.25
C LEU A 182 -10.12 -24.39 12.88
N LYS A 183 -10.55 -23.52 11.95
CA LYS A 183 -10.89 -23.93 10.58
C LYS A 183 -9.71 -24.62 9.90
N TRP A 184 -8.52 -24.04 9.98
CA TRP A 184 -7.30 -24.58 9.36
C TRP A 184 -6.89 -25.91 10.01
N THR A 185 -6.97 -26.01 11.34
CA THR A 185 -6.65 -27.26 12.06
C THR A 185 -7.58 -28.41 11.66
N THR A 186 -8.88 -28.13 11.49
CA THR A 186 -9.84 -29.14 11.03
C THR A 186 -9.50 -29.66 9.63
N VAL A 187 -9.18 -28.77 8.70
CA VAL A 187 -8.76 -29.16 7.33
C VAL A 187 -7.43 -29.91 7.36
N ALA A 188 -6.48 -29.50 8.20
CA ALA A 188 -5.19 -30.19 8.35
C ALA A 188 -5.35 -31.64 8.85
N ARG A 189 -6.34 -31.91 9.72
CA ARG A 189 -6.65 -33.26 10.24
C ARG A 189 -7.40 -34.17 9.29
N ALA A 190 -8.03 -33.63 8.23
CA ALA A 190 -8.71 -34.45 7.24
C ALA A 190 -7.72 -35.41 6.53
N SER A 191 -8.16 -36.64 6.29
CA SER A 191 -7.35 -37.75 5.77
C SER A 191 -7.07 -37.68 4.27
N ASP A 192 -7.76 -36.81 3.54
CA ASP A 192 -7.57 -36.66 2.10
C ASP A 192 -6.17 -36.14 1.76
N ALA A 193 -5.56 -36.78 0.76
CA ALA A 193 -4.23 -36.41 0.27
C ALA A 193 -4.20 -35.06 -0.45
N VAL A 194 -5.32 -34.67 -1.08
CA VAL A 194 -5.44 -33.41 -1.82
C VAL A 194 -6.30 -32.44 -1.02
N LYS A 195 -5.79 -31.21 -0.84
CA LYS A 195 -6.46 -30.14 -0.10
C LYS A 195 -6.45 -28.88 -0.95
N TYR A 196 -7.46 -28.03 -0.76
CA TYR A 196 -7.66 -26.81 -1.52
C TYR A 196 -7.67 -25.59 -0.60
N VAL A 197 -7.15 -24.48 -1.11
CA VAL A 197 -7.30 -23.15 -0.52
C VAL A 197 -8.15 -22.34 -1.48
N ILE A 198 -9.27 -21.82 -0.97
CA ILE A 198 -10.21 -21.02 -1.76
C ILE A 198 -10.27 -19.63 -1.12
N CYS A 199 -9.90 -18.61 -1.89
CA CYS A 199 -10.13 -17.22 -1.54
C CYS A 199 -11.50 -16.80 -2.08
N ASN A 200 -12.42 -16.41 -1.19
CA ASN A 200 -13.67 -15.80 -1.60
C ASN A 200 -13.45 -14.28 -1.72
N ALA A 201 -13.44 -13.79 -2.96
CA ALA A 201 -13.28 -12.38 -3.32
C ALA A 201 -14.51 -11.83 -4.07
N ASP A 202 -15.68 -12.43 -3.86
CA ASP A 202 -16.94 -12.00 -4.51
C ASP A 202 -17.39 -10.63 -4.01
N GLU A 203 -17.19 -10.33 -2.72
CA GLU A 203 -17.47 -9.03 -2.06
C GLU A 203 -18.81 -8.37 -2.49
N GLY A 204 -19.85 -9.18 -2.74
CA GLY A 204 -21.10 -8.72 -3.35
C GLY A 204 -22.03 -7.88 -2.46
N ASP A 205 -21.67 -7.67 -1.19
CA ASP A 205 -22.48 -6.91 -0.25
C ASP A 205 -22.39 -5.39 -0.54
N PRO A 206 -23.52 -4.68 -0.72
CA PRO A 206 -23.51 -3.24 -0.98
C PRO A 206 -22.77 -2.45 0.11
N GLY A 207 -21.79 -1.66 -0.31
CA GLY A 207 -20.96 -0.83 0.60
C GLY A 207 -19.72 -1.54 1.15
N ALA A 208 -19.47 -2.80 0.79
CA ALA A 208 -18.18 -3.45 1.03
C ALA A 208 -17.16 -3.04 -0.04
N PHE A 209 -16.08 -2.40 0.40
CA PHE A 209 -14.89 -2.08 -0.39
C PHE A 209 -13.73 -1.87 0.59
N MET A 210 -13.19 -2.97 1.10
CA MET A 210 -12.21 -2.97 2.22
C MET A 210 -10.77 -2.67 1.80
#